data_AF-A0A2G4K2U2-F1
#
_entry.id   AF-A0A2G4K2U2-F1
#
_cell.length_a   1.000
_cell.length_b   1.000
_cell.length_c   1.000
_cell.angle_alpha   90.00
_cell.angle_beta   90.00
_cell.angle_gamma   90.00
#
_symmetry.space_group_name_H-M   'P 1'
#
loop_
_entity.id
_entity.type
_entity.pdbx_description
1 polymer ?
#
loop_
_entity_poly.entity_id
_entity_poly.type
_entity_poly.pdbx_seq_one_letter_code
_entity_poly.pdbx_strand_id
1 'polypeptide(L)' 'MAKLLPLQSFSLQETEDGYRLLVSAIGGESLYVSITADQMDDIIDSLENAMGGEEGGEGEEDDGEY' A
#
# COMPACT_ATOMS: atom_id res chain seq x y z
N MET A 1 1.52 -5.14 23.29
CA MET A 1 0.99 -4.95 21.92
C MET A 1 1.67 -3.73 21.35
N ALA A 2 2.31 -3.83 20.19
CA ALA A 2 2.90 -2.67 19.53
C ALA A 2 1.76 -1.71 19.13
N LYS A 3 1.88 -0.43 19.50
CA LYS A 3 0.91 0.59 19.11
C LYS A 3 1.22 0.99 17.68
N LEU A 4 0.31 0.68 16.75
CA LEU A 4 0.47 1.07 15.35
C LEU A 4 0.37 2.61 15.26
N LEU A 5 1.45 3.23 14.78
CA LEU A 5 1.51 4.67 14.55
C LEU A 5 1.10 4.98 13.11
N PRO A 6 0.41 6.11 12.86
CA PRO A 6 0.05 6.51 11.52
C PRO A 6 1.31 6.76 10.67
N LEU A 7 1.26 6.34 9.40
CA LEU A 7 2.33 6.55 8.43
C LEU A 7 2.50 8.05 8.13
N GLN A 8 3.75 8.51 8.15
CA GLN A 8 4.14 9.86 7.79
C GLN A 8 4.69 9.92 6.36
N SER A 9 5.55 8.97 6.00
CA SER A 9 6.18 8.91 4.69
C SER A 9 6.30 7.47 4.24
N PHE A 10 5.96 7.26 2.97
CA PHE A 10 6.14 6.02 2.25
C PHE A 10 6.88 6.34 0.96
N SER A 11 8.05 5.74 0.75
CA SER A 11 8.84 5.98 -0.47
C SER A 11 9.47 4.70 -0.95
N LEU A 12 9.48 4.52 -2.26
CA LEU A 12 10.04 3.37 -2.95
C LEU A 12 11.24 3.82 -3.78
N GLN A 13 12.32 3.04 -3.73
CA GLN A 13 13.51 3.24 -4.55
C GLN A 13 13.88 1.93 -5.25
N GLU A 14 14.06 1.97 -6.56
CA GLU A 14 14.65 0.84 -7.30
C GLU A 14 16.16 0.77 -7.06
N THR A 15 16.67 -0.44 -6.92
CA THR A 15 18.06 -0.77 -6.61
C THR A 15 18.52 -1.95 -7.47
N GLU A 16 19.83 -2.23 -7.49
CA GLU A 16 20.39 -3.32 -8.30
C GLU A 16 19.88 -4.72 -7.91
N ASP A 17 19.40 -4.88 -6.68
CA ASP A 17 18.89 -6.14 -6.11
C ASP A 17 17.34 -6.17 -5.99
N GLY A 18 16.63 -5.18 -6.54
CA GLY A 18 15.17 -5.06 -6.42
C GLY A 18 14.74 -3.70 -5.88
N TYR A 19 13.90 -3.65 -4.85
CA TYR A 19 13.35 -2.41 -4.33
C TYR A 19 13.72 -2.16 -2.87
N ARG A 20 13.86 -0.90 -2.50
CA ARG A 20 14.02 -0.43 -1.13
C ARG A 20 12.82 0.43 -0.74
N LEU A 21 12.11 -0.03 0.28
CA LEU A 21 10.98 0.65 0.88
C LEU A 21 11.46 1.45 2.10
N LEU A 22 11.14 2.75 2.11
CA LEU A 22 11.27 3.61 3.27
C LEU A 22 9.90 3.82 3.89
N VAL A 23 9.79 3.45 5.16
CA VAL A 23 8.58 3.58 5.96
C VAL A 23 8.89 4.44 7.17
N SER A 24 8.28 5.61 7.25
CA SER A 24 8.37 6.49 8.42
C SER A 24 6.99 6.65 9.03
N ALA A 25 6.86 6.40 10.33
CA ALA A 25 5.64 6.69 11.08
C ALA A 25 5.74 8.05 11.78
N ILE A 26 4.60 8.72 11.99
CA ILE A 26 4.56 10.03 12.67
C ILE A 26 5.07 9.85 14.10
N GLY A 27 6.21 10.45 14.40
CA GLY A 27 6.87 10.34 15.71
C GLY A 27 7.54 8.99 15.97
N GLY A 28 7.73 8.17 14.94
CA GLY A 28 8.46 6.90 14.99
C GLY A 28 9.81 6.95 14.25
N GLU A 29 10.61 5.89 14.41
CA GLU A 29 11.83 5.71 13.63
C GLU A 29 11.51 5.31 12.18
N SER A 30 12.34 5.78 11.25
CA SER A 30 12.27 5.39 9.85
C SER A 30 12.88 4.01 9.66
N LEU A 31 12.15 3.12 8.99
CA LEU A 31 12.58 1.78 8.63
C LEU A 31 12.88 1.70 7.13
N TYR A 32 14.02 1.09 6.82
CA TYR A 32 14.39 0.72 5.45
C TYR A 32 14.24 -0.80 5.31
N VAL A 33 13.45 -1.23 4.34
CA VAL A 33 13.22 -2.64 4.05
C VAL A 33 13.59 -2.89 2.60
N SER A 34 14.48 -3.85 2.35
CA SER A 34 14.74 -4.35 1.00
C SER A 34 13.70 -5.41 0.67
N ILE A 35 13.07 -5.29 -0.49
CA ILE A 35 12.02 -6.19 -0.98
C ILE A 35 12.29 -6.54 -2.45
N THR A 36 11.88 -7.73 -2.86
CA THR A 36 11.89 -8.12 -4.28
C THR A 36 10.69 -7.53 -5.03
N ALA A 37 10.66 -7.68 -6.35
CA ALA A 37 9.51 -7.29 -7.18
C ALA A 37 8.24 -8.05 -6.76
N ASP A 38 8.29 -9.37 -6.64
CA ASP A 38 7.13 -10.18 -6.18
C ASP A 38 6.61 -9.74 -4.80
N GLN A 39 7.52 -9.43 -3.87
CA GLN A 39 7.12 -8.96 -2.54
C GLN A 39 6.49 -7.57 -2.56
N MET A 40 6.82 -6.74 -3.55
CA MET A 40 6.18 -5.45 -3.75
C MET A 40 4.73 -5.63 -4.20
N ASP A 41 4.46 -6.55 -5.13
CA ASP A 41 3.11 -6.86 -5.59
C ASP A 41 2.24 -7.35 -4.42
N ASP A 42 2.74 -8.28 -3.60
CA ASP A 42 2.05 -8.75 -2.38
C ASP A 42 1.71 -7.60 -1.40
N ILE A 43 2.60 -6.61 -1.28
CA ILE A 43 2.39 -5.43 -0.42
C ILE A 43 1.32 -4.52 -1.02
N ILE A 44 1.31 -4.30 -2.34
CA ILE A 44 0.30 -3.50 -3.02
C ILE A 44 -1.08 -4.14 -2.85
N ASP A 45 -1.20 -5.45 -3.14
CA ASP A 45 -2.44 -6.20 -2.95
C ASP A 45 -2.96 -6.09 -1.51
N SER A 46 -2.05 -6.21 -0.53
CA SER A 46 -2.41 -6.07 0.88
C SER A 46 -2.87 -4.66 1.24
N LEU A 47 -2.25 -3.63 0.66
CA LEU A 47 -2.61 -2.22 0.88
C LEU A 47 -3.95 -1.88 0.22
N GLU A 48 -4.20 -2.35 -1.00
CA GLU A 48 -5.46 -2.16 -1.70
C GLU A 48 -6.61 -2.81 -0.93
N ASN A 49 -6.43 -4.05 -0.48
CA ASN A 49 -7.39 -4.72 0.40
C ASN A 49 -7.64 -3.93 1.71
N ALA A 50 -6.57 -3.44 2.35
CA ALA A 50 -6.68 -2.71 3.63
C ALA A 50 -7.30 -1.32 3.50
N MET A 51 -7.13 -0.64 2.36
CA MET A 51 -7.75 0.66 2.06
C MET A 51 -9.24 0.54 1.68
N GLY A 52 -9.78 -0.69 1.63
CA GLY A 52 -11.16 -0.94 1.26
C GLY A 52 -11.31 -1.14 -0.25
N GLY A 53 -10.48 -2.02 -0.81
CA GLY A 53 -10.61 -2.48 -2.19
C GLY A 53 -12.06 -2.85 -2.47
N GLU A 54 -12.71 -2.09 -3.36
CA GLU A 54 -13.97 -2.49 -3.95
C GLU A 54 -13.72 -3.81 -4.70
N GLU A 55 -14.07 -4.92 -4.07
CA GLU A 55 -14.44 -6.14 -4.80
C GLU A 55 -15.47 -5.72 -5.85
N GLY A 56 -15.22 -6.09 -7.11
CA GLY A 56 -16.05 -5.71 -8.24
C GLY A 56 -17.55 -5.82 -7.96
N GLY A 57 -18.21 -4.67 -7.98
CA GLY A 57 -19.63 -4.57 -8.31
C GLY A 57 -19.77 -4.53 -9.83
N GLU A 58 -19.91 -5.70 -10.45
CA GLU A 58 -20.55 -5.77 -11.76
C GLU A 58 -22.03 -5.41 -11.58
N GLY A 59 -22.49 -4.31 -12.18
CA GLY A 59 -23.90 -4.07 -12.46
C GLY A 59 -24.61 -3.04 -11.57
N GLU A 60 -24.78 -1.83 -12.12
CA GLU A 60 -26.11 -1.25 -12.32
C GLU A 60 -25.98 -0.20 -13.46
N GLU A 61 -26.24 -0.68 -14.68
CA GLU A 61 -26.74 0.15 -15.78
C GLU A 61 -28.21 0.46 -15.46
N ASP A 62 -28.52 1.61 -14.85
CA ASP A 62 -29.88 2.20 -14.76
C ASP A 62 -29.71 3.58 -14.09
N ASP A 63 -30.22 4.71 -14.52
CA ASP A 63 -31.24 5.03 -15.51
C ASP A 63 -31.00 6.51 -15.85
N GLY A 64 -31.03 6.86 -17.13
CA GLY A 64 -31.04 8.26 -17.48
C GLY A 64 -32.42 8.81 -17.21
N GLU A 65 -32.59 9.86 -16.40
CA GLU A 65 -33.82 10.66 -16.42
C GLU A 65 -33.61 12.09 -15.85
N TYR A 66 -33.79 13.05 -16.77
CA TYR A 66 -34.11 14.50 -16.67
C TYR A 66 -33.04 15.53 -16.27
#